data_AF-Q5G2T8-F1
#
_entry.id   AF-Q5G2T8-F1
#
_cell.length_a   1.000
_cell.length_b   1.000
_cell.length_c   1.000
_cell.angle_alpha   90.00
_cell.angle_beta   90.00
_cell.angle_gamma   90.00
#
_symmetry.space_group_name_H-M   'P 1'
#
loop_
_entity.id
_entity.type
_entity.pdbx_description
1 polymer ?
#
loop_
_entity_poly.entity_id
_entity_poly.type
_entity_poly.pdbx_seq_one_letter_code
_entity_poly.pdbx_strand_id
1 'polypeptide(L)'
;MSIKNAVKLIEKSKARFVDLRFTDTKGKQHHFTVPARIVLEGPEEWFENGQAFDGSSIGGWKGIQASDMQLRPDASTAFVDPFYDDVTVVITCDVIDPADGQGYDRDPRSIARRAEAYLKSSGIGDTAYFGPEPEFFVFDGVEFETDMHKTRYEITSESGAWASGLHMDGQNTGHRPAVKGGYAPVAPIDCG
;
A
#
# COMPACT_ATOMS: atom_id res chain seq x y z
N MET A 1 -6.64 -17.43 0.89
CA MET A 1 -5.81 -18.23 -0.04
C MET A 1 -4.81 -19.04 0.80
N SER A 2 -4.50 -20.29 0.46
CA SER A 2 -3.52 -21.12 1.20
C SER A 2 -2.09 -20.88 0.67
N ILE A 3 -1.06 -21.23 1.46
CA ILE A 3 0.36 -21.17 1.03
C ILE A 3 0.55 -21.83 -0.35
N LYS A 4 -0.04 -23.02 -0.55
CA LYS A 4 0.00 -23.75 -1.83
C LYS A 4 -0.49 -22.93 -3.02
N ASN A 5 -1.50 -22.08 -2.83
CA ASN A 5 -2.04 -21.25 -3.90
C ASN A 5 -1.14 -20.03 -4.17
N ALA A 6 -0.51 -19.45 -3.15
CA ALA A 6 0.48 -18.39 -3.32
C ALA A 6 1.72 -18.91 -4.06
N VAL A 7 2.23 -20.09 -3.69
CA VAL A 7 3.34 -20.76 -4.40
C VAL A 7 2.98 -21.02 -5.86
N LYS A 8 1.79 -21.60 -6.13
CA LYS A 8 1.31 -21.79 -7.50
C LYS A 8 1.22 -20.49 -8.29
N LEU A 9 0.84 -19.37 -7.64
CA LEU A 9 0.80 -18.06 -8.30
C LEU A 9 2.20 -17.64 -8.72
N ILE A 10 3.17 -17.70 -7.81
CA ILE A 10 4.59 -17.36 -8.06
C ILE A 10 5.16 -18.19 -9.22
N GLU A 11 4.93 -19.50 -9.21
CA GLU A 11 5.43 -20.39 -10.26
C GLU A 11 4.72 -20.14 -11.61
N LYS A 12 3.39 -20.02 -11.60
CA LYS A 12 2.60 -19.85 -12.83
C LYS A 12 2.87 -18.51 -13.51
N SER A 13 3.06 -17.45 -12.74
CA SER A 13 3.43 -16.14 -13.28
C SER A 13 4.91 -16.08 -13.67
N LYS A 14 5.72 -17.10 -13.31
CA LYS A 14 7.18 -17.09 -13.43
C LYS A 14 7.79 -15.88 -12.74
N ALA A 15 7.27 -15.53 -11.56
CA ALA A 15 7.75 -14.39 -10.82
C ALA A 15 9.23 -14.55 -10.48
N ARG A 16 10.02 -13.52 -10.78
CA ARG A 16 11.43 -13.45 -10.40
C ARG A 16 11.58 -13.03 -8.94
N PHE A 17 10.63 -12.25 -8.45
CA PHE A 17 10.66 -11.65 -7.13
C PHE A 17 9.34 -11.81 -6.37
N VAL A 18 9.46 -11.77 -5.05
CA VAL A 18 8.34 -11.63 -4.13
C VAL A 18 8.53 -10.33 -3.35
N ASP A 19 7.52 -9.46 -3.37
CA ASP A 19 7.53 -8.15 -2.73
C ASP A 19 6.68 -8.17 -1.46
N LEU A 20 7.34 -8.04 -0.31
CA LEU A 20 6.72 -8.11 1.01
C LEU A 20 6.30 -6.72 1.44
N ARG A 21 4.98 -6.50 1.60
CA ARG A 21 4.43 -5.18 1.93
C ARG A 21 3.84 -5.14 3.34
N PHE A 22 4.07 -4.07 4.06
CA PHE A 22 3.50 -3.82 5.39
C PHE A 22 3.19 -2.33 5.56
N THR A 23 2.42 -1.97 6.59
CA THR A 23 1.95 -0.60 6.78
C THR A 23 2.48 -0.05 8.10
N ASP A 24 3.01 1.18 8.08
CA ASP A 24 3.42 1.86 9.30
C ASP A 24 2.24 2.50 10.05
N THR A 25 2.48 3.03 11.24
CA THR A 25 1.43 3.66 12.06
C THR A 25 0.82 4.92 11.41
N LYS A 26 1.47 5.52 10.41
CA LYS A 26 0.94 6.66 9.65
C LYS A 26 0.06 6.22 8.48
N GLY A 27 -0.05 4.92 8.21
CA GLY A 27 -0.81 4.38 7.09
C GLY A 27 -0.01 4.27 5.79
N LYS A 28 1.30 4.57 5.79
CA LYS A 28 2.13 4.40 4.60
C LYS A 28 2.50 2.93 4.43
N GLN A 29 2.32 2.42 3.22
CA GLN A 29 2.83 1.10 2.85
C GLN A 29 4.33 1.17 2.54
N HIS A 30 5.08 0.24 3.13
CA HIS A 30 6.50 0.00 2.92
C HIS A 30 6.69 -1.40 2.35
N HIS A 31 7.87 -1.68 1.78
CA HIS A 31 8.12 -2.97 1.14
C HIS A 31 9.58 -3.42 1.20
N PHE A 32 9.78 -4.74 1.12
CA PHE A 32 11.07 -5.40 0.90
C PHE A 32 10.93 -6.49 -0.16
N THR A 33 11.83 -6.51 -1.13
CA THR A 33 11.78 -7.48 -2.23
C THR A 33 12.81 -8.59 -2.03
N VAL A 34 12.38 -9.85 -2.18
CA VAL A 34 13.26 -11.03 -2.12
C VAL A 34 13.20 -11.83 -3.43
N PRO A 35 14.27 -12.53 -3.83
CA PRO A 35 14.23 -13.47 -4.94
C PRO A 35 13.19 -14.56 -4.70
N ALA A 36 12.33 -14.83 -5.68
CA ALA A 36 11.27 -15.83 -5.56
C ALA A 36 11.80 -17.23 -5.21
N ARG A 37 13.02 -17.57 -5.67
CA ARG A 37 13.68 -18.85 -5.35
C ARG A 37 13.79 -19.12 -3.84
N ILE A 38 14.01 -18.09 -3.01
CA ILE A 38 14.17 -18.25 -1.56
C ILE A 38 12.85 -18.72 -0.94
N VAL A 39 11.73 -18.20 -1.46
CA VAL A 39 10.38 -18.60 -1.03
C VAL A 39 10.06 -20.02 -1.51
N LEU A 40 10.52 -20.40 -2.71
CA LEU A 40 10.24 -21.71 -3.31
C LEU A 40 11.09 -22.86 -2.76
N GLU A 41 12.25 -22.58 -2.16
CA GLU A 41 13.13 -23.61 -1.58
C GLU A 41 12.50 -24.32 -0.36
N GLY A 42 11.69 -23.60 0.43
CA GLY A 42 11.00 -24.13 1.60
C GLY A 42 9.78 -23.30 1.98
N PRO A 43 8.69 -23.35 1.20
CA PRO A 43 7.61 -22.38 1.32
C PRO A 43 6.87 -22.48 2.66
N GLU A 44 6.57 -23.67 3.16
CA GLU A 44 5.89 -23.80 4.45
C GLU A 44 6.71 -23.17 5.59
N GLU A 45 7.99 -23.49 5.66
CA GLU A 45 8.91 -22.95 6.67
C GLU A 45 9.11 -21.44 6.50
N TRP A 46 9.23 -20.96 5.27
CA TRP A 46 9.45 -19.53 5.01
C TRP A 46 8.23 -18.68 5.36
N PHE A 47 7.01 -19.15 5.10
CA PHE A 47 5.79 -18.44 5.50
C PHE A 47 5.58 -18.48 7.03
N GLU A 48 6.02 -19.53 7.72
CA GLU A 48 5.93 -19.65 9.18
C GLU A 48 6.98 -18.79 9.89
N ASN A 49 8.24 -18.90 9.47
CA ASN A 49 9.39 -18.17 10.04
C ASN A 49 9.46 -16.72 9.56
N GLY A 50 8.84 -16.37 8.44
CA GLY A 50 8.85 -15.01 7.91
C GLY A 50 10.23 -14.46 7.54
N GLN A 51 10.30 -13.15 7.32
CA GLN A 51 11.48 -12.43 6.87
C GLN A 51 11.90 -11.38 7.92
N ALA A 52 13.13 -11.47 8.42
CA ALA A 52 13.67 -10.47 9.35
C ALA A 52 13.93 -9.13 8.64
N PHE A 53 13.71 -8.02 9.35
CA PHE A 53 14.03 -6.67 8.92
C PHE A 53 14.32 -5.74 10.12
N ASP A 54 14.92 -4.58 9.84
CA ASP A 54 15.20 -3.53 10.83
C ASP A 54 14.00 -2.57 10.95
N GLY A 55 13.31 -2.63 12.09
CA GLY A 55 12.18 -1.77 12.42
C GLY A 55 12.56 -0.38 12.96
N SER A 56 13.84 -0.11 13.25
CA SER A 56 14.27 1.18 13.80
C SER A 56 14.18 2.33 12.81
N SER A 57 14.16 2.01 11.51
CA SER A 57 13.96 2.97 10.42
C SER A 57 12.49 3.40 10.25
N ILE A 58 11.55 2.78 10.98
CA ILE A 58 10.14 3.16 10.96
C ILE A 58 9.86 4.15 12.09
N GLY A 59 9.51 5.38 11.71
CA GLY A 59 9.25 6.45 12.66
C GLY A 59 8.18 6.08 13.68
N GLY A 60 8.54 6.07 14.96
CA GLY A 60 7.65 5.72 16.06
C GLY A 60 7.57 4.22 16.36
N TRP A 61 8.46 3.38 15.83
CA TRP A 61 8.58 1.96 16.18
C TRP A 61 9.72 1.73 17.17
N LYS A 62 10.35 0.54 17.15
CA LYS A 62 11.43 0.17 18.08
C LYS A 62 12.63 1.13 17.93
N GLY A 63 13.33 1.37 19.04
CA GLY A 63 14.63 2.05 19.00
C GLY A 63 15.74 1.11 18.53
N ILE A 64 16.91 1.68 18.23
CA ILE A 64 18.10 0.98 17.70
C ILE A 64 18.49 -0.21 18.59
N GLN A 65 18.28 -0.11 19.91
CA GLN A 65 18.61 -1.17 20.88
C GLN A 65 17.75 -2.44 20.77
N ALA A 66 16.64 -2.41 20.04
CA ALA A 66 15.72 -3.55 19.86
C ALA A 66 15.11 -3.50 18.44
N SER A 67 15.97 -3.28 17.45
CA SER A 67 15.60 -2.98 16.05
C SER A 67 15.03 -4.17 15.29
N ASP A 68 15.44 -5.39 15.62
CA ASP A 68 15.09 -6.58 14.84
C ASP A 68 13.60 -6.89 14.96
N MET A 69 12.95 -6.98 13.81
CA MET A 69 11.53 -7.28 13.67
C MET A 69 11.35 -8.35 12.59
N GLN A 70 10.19 -9.00 12.58
CA GLN A 70 9.90 -10.08 11.62
C GLN A 70 8.64 -9.76 10.82
N LEU A 71 8.73 -9.84 9.50
CA LEU A 71 7.58 -9.79 8.60
C LEU A 71 7.04 -11.21 8.42
N ARG A 72 5.81 -11.46 8.87
CA ARG A 72 5.12 -12.72 8.64
C ARG A 72 4.18 -12.59 7.43
N PRO A 73 4.47 -13.25 6.29
CA PRO A 73 3.68 -13.07 5.07
C PRO A 73 2.30 -13.73 5.17
N ASP A 74 1.27 -13.04 4.72
CA ASP A 74 -0.08 -13.57 4.63
C ASP A 74 -0.37 -14.04 3.19
N ALA A 75 -0.26 -15.36 2.98
CA ALA A 75 -0.51 -16.01 1.70
C ALA A 75 -1.88 -15.68 1.11
N SER A 76 -2.87 -15.28 1.92
CA SER A 76 -4.21 -14.91 1.46
C SER A 76 -4.24 -13.65 0.59
N THR A 77 -3.21 -12.82 0.71
CA THR A 77 -3.12 -11.49 0.09
C THR A 77 -2.27 -11.46 -1.18
N ALA A 78 -1.78 -12.62 -1.63
CA ALA A 78 -0.85 -12.69 -2.76
C ALA A 78 -1.49 -12.27 -4.09
N PHE A 79 -0.84 -11.37 -4.84
CA PHE A 79 -1.23 -10.96 -6.19
C PHE A 79 -0.01 -10.61 -7.06
N VAL A 80 -0.15 -10.64 -8.39
CA VAL A 80 0.89 -10.19 -9.32
C VAL A 80 0.79 -8.68 -9.49
N ASP A 81 1.88 -7.97 -9.25
CA ASP A 81 1.92 -6.52 -9.48
C ASP A 81 1.86 -6.21 -10.99
N PRO A 82 0.97 -5.32 -11.45
CA PRO A 82 0.79 -5.04 -12.87
C PRO A 82 1.79 -3.99 -13.42
N PHE A 83 2.63 -3.38 -12.58
CA PHE A 83 3.46 -2.23 -12.94
C PHE A 83 4.96 -2.55 -13.00
N TYR A 84 5.45 -3.57 -12.27
CA TYR A 84 6.86 -3.96 -12.35
C TYR A 84 7.21 -4.58 -13.72
N ASP A 85 8.34 -4.16 -14.30
CA ASP A 85 8.90 -4.76 -15.52
C ASP A 85 9.24 -6.25 -15.34
N ASP A 86 9.90 -6.57 -14.23
CA ASP A 86 10.17 -7.94 -13.82
C ASP A 86 8.99 -8.49 -13.01
N VAL A 87 8.43 -9.61 -13.46
CA VAL A 87 7.24 -10.21 -12.84
C VAL A 87 7.48 -10.44 -11.34
N THR A 88 6.66 -9.78 -10.53
CA THR A 88 6.78 -9.73 -9.08
C THR A 88 5.44 -10.06 -8.44
N VAL A 89 5.46 -10.96 -7.45
CA VAL A 89 4.27 -11.27 -6.64
C VAL A 89 4.33 -10.49 -5.34
N VAL A 90 3.33 -9.67 -5.09
CA VAL A 90 3.18 -8.90 -3.86
C VAL A 90 2.47 -9.76 -2.81
N ILE A 91 2.97 -9.74 -1.57
CA ILE A 91 2.35 -10.39 -0.42
C ILE A 91 2.35 -9.39 0.74
N THR A 92 1.19 -9.20 1.36
CA THR A 92 1.08 -8.37 2.57
C THR A 92 1.55 -9.14 3.80
N CYS A 93 2.26 -8.49 4.69
CA CYS A 93 2.82 -9.07 5.91
C CYS A 93 2.21 -8.45 7.17
N ASP A 94 2.06 -9.27 8.20
CA ASP A 94 1.91 -8.81 9.58
C ASP A 94 3.33 -8.56 10.15
N VAL A 95 3.47 -7.60 11.07
CA VAL A 95 4.75 -7.36 11.74
C VAL A 95 4.73 -8.04 13.10
N ILE A 96 5.74 -8.86 13.37
CA ILE A 96 5.87 -9.67 14.57
C ILE A 96 7.06 -9.19 15.40
N ASP A 97 6.88 -9.10 16.71
CA ASP A 97 7.97 -8.89 17.66
C ASP A 97 8.67 -10.24 17.93
N PRO A 98 9.95 -10.40 17.56
CA PRO A 98 10.65 -11.67 17.75
C PRO A 98 10.90 -12.01 19.22
N ALA A 99 10.77 -11.04 20.15
CA ALA A 99 10.99 -11.29 21.57
C ALA A 99 9.90 -12.16 22.21
N ASP A 100 8.66 -12.04 21.75
CA ASP A 100 7.49 -12.78 22.27
C ASP A 100 6.73 -13.58 21.18
N GLY A 101 7.06 -13.37 19.91
CA GLY A 101 6.43 -14.02 18.76
C GLY A 101 5.04 -13.47 18.42
N GLN A 102 4.61 -12.38 19.06
CA GLN A 102 3.28 -11.79 18.92
C GLN A 102 3.24 -10.69 17.85
N GLY A 103 2.03 -10.42 17.36
CA GLY A 103 1.80 -9.30 16.43
C GLY A 103 2.09 -7.96 17.10
N TYR A 104 2.97 -7.18 16.48
CA TYR A 104 3.51 -5.95 17.06
C TYR A 104 2.41 -4.95 17.41
N ASP A 105 2.53 -4.31 18.58
CA ASP A 105 1.49 -3.41 19.10
C ASP A 105 1.30 -2.13 18.30
N ARG A 106 2.27 -1.75 17.47
CA ARG A 106 2.21 -0.53 16.62
C ARG A 106 1.99 -0.83 15.14
N ASP A 107 1.83 -2.10 14.79
CA ASP A 107 1.42 -2.52 13.45
C ASP A 107 -0.12 -2.38 13.32
N PRO A 108 -0.61 -1.50 12.42
CA PRO A 108 -2.04 -1.34 12.20
C PRO A 108 -2.76 -2.63 11.83
N ARG A 109 -2.10 -3.54 11.09
CA ARG A 109 -2.71 -4.79 10.64
C ARG A 109 -2.90 -5.76 11.82
N SER A 110 -1.90 -5.89 12.67
CA SER A 110 -1.99 -6.65 13.93
C SER A 110 -3.10 -6.10 14.85
N ILE A 111 -3.25 -4.78 14.94
CA ILE A 111 -4.35 -4.15 15.69
C ILE A 111 -5.71 -4.53 15.09
N ALA A 112 -5.87 -4.44 13.77
CA ALA A 112 -7.12 -4.80 13.09
C ALA A 112 -7.50 -6.27 13.33
N ARG A 113 -6.54 -7.20 13.27
CA ARG A 113 -6.78 -8.62 13.60
C ARG A 113 -7.23 -8.82 15.06
N ARG A 114 -6.61 -8.10 16.00
CA ARG A 114 -7.04 -8.13 17.41
C ARG A 114 -8.46 -7.60 17.59
N ALA A 115 -8.85 -6.57 16.83
CA ALA A 115 -10.22 -6.05 16.86
C ALA A 115 -11.24 -7.08 16.33
N GLU A 116 -10.93 -7.78 15.24
CA GLU A 116 -11.78 -8.88 14.74
C GLU A 116 -11.90 -10.04 15.75
N ALA A 117 -10.79 -10.41 16.38
CA ALA A 117 -10.78 -11.44 17.43
C ALA A 117 -11.60 -11.01 18.66
N TYR A 118 -11.53 -9.73 19.04
CA TYR A 118 -12.30 -9.15 20.13
C TYR A 118 -13.80 -9.16 19.84
N LEU A 119 -14.22 -8.82 18.62
CA LEU A 119 -15.63 -8.89 18.22
C LEU A 119 -16.18 -10.31 18.44
N LYS A 120 -15.46 -11.33 17.96
CA LYS A 120 -15.85 -12.74 18.15
C LYS A 120 -15.89 -13.13 19.62
N SER A 121 -14.89 -12.76 20.42
CA SER A 121 -14.82 -13.14 21.84
C SER A 121 -15.86 -12.42 22.70
N SER A 122 -16.32 -11.24 22.28
CA SER A 122 -17.39 -10.51 22.95
C SER A 122 -18.77 -11.18 22.83
N GLY A 123 -18.95 -12.07 21.84
CA GLY A 123 -20.23 -12.71 21.53
C GLY A 123 -21.27 -11.78 20.88
N ILE A 124 -20.89 -10.54 20.54
CA ILE A 124 -21.79 -9.56 19.90
C ILE A 124 -22.00 -9.88 18.41
N GLY A 125 -20.98 -10.45 17.77
CA GLY A 125 -21.06 -10.86 16.36
C GLY A 125 -19.82 -11.60 15.90
N ASP A 126 -19.89 -12.17 14.69
CA ASP A 126 -18.82 -13.00 14.15
C ASP A 126 -17.92 -12.25 13.15
N THR A 127 -18.47 -11.26 12.45
CA THR A 127 -17.79 -10.56 11.35
C THR A 127 -18.33 -9.14 11.22
N ALA A 128 -17.43 -8.16 11.09
CA ALA A 128 -17.77 -6.79 10.75
C ALA A 128 -17.36 -6.50 9.30
N TYR A 129 -18.32 -6.06 8.47
CA TYR A 129 -18.07 -5.69 7.08
C TYR A 129 -17.86 -4.17 6.97
N PHE A 130 -16.80 -3.77 6.26
CA PHE A 130 -16.47 -2.37 6.00
C PHE A 130 -16.47 -2.10 4.49
N GLY A 131 -17.13 -1.02 4.06
CA GLY A 131 -17.18 -0.55 2.68
C GLY A 131 -16.69 0.89 2.56
N PRO A 132 -15.37 1.12 2.47
CA PRO A 132 -14.83 2.47 2.32
C PRO A 132 -15.02 2.99 0.88
N GLU A 133 -15.33 4.29 0.74
CA GLU A 133 -15.42 5.00 -0.54
C GLU A 133 -14.36 6.12 -0.56
N PRO A 134 -13.07 5.80 -0.81
CA PRO A 134 -12.02 6.82 -0.83
C PRO A 134 -12.11 7.64 -2.12
N GLU A 135 -12.51 8.90 -2.01
CA GLU A 135 -12.35 9.88 -3.08
C GLU A 135 -10.86 10.18 -3.32
N PHE A 136 -10.50 10.45 -4.57
CA PHE A 136 -9.14 10.79 -4.96
C PHE A 136 -9.12 11.84 -6.08
N PHE A 137 -7.95 12.42 -6.29
CA PHE A 137 -7.68 13.36 -7.39
C PHE A 137 -6.55 12.82 -8.26
N VAL A 138 -6.64 13.03 -9.57
CA VAL A 138 -5.56 12.80 -10.53
C VAL A 138 -5.09 14.18 -11.03
N PHE A 139 -3.81 14.48 -10.83
CA PHE A 139 -3.20 15.75 -11.20
C PHE A 139 -2.03 15.53 -12.16
N ASP A 140 -1.71 16.54 -12.96
CA ASP A 140 -0.59 16.51 -13.90
C ASP A 140 0.73 16.93 -13.23
N GLY A 141 0.65 17.67 -12.12
CA GLY A 141 1.82 18.08 -11.36
C GLY A 141 1.50 18.60 -9.98
N VAL A 142 2.51 18.51 -9.11
CA VAL A 142 2.50 19.03 -7.74
C VAL A 142 3.87 19.61 -7.42
N GLU A 143 3.89 20.86 -6.97
CA GLU A 143 5.08 21.53 -6.46
C GLU A 143 4.82 22.02 -5.04
N PHE A 144 5.83 21.97 -4.17
CA PHE A 144 5.75 22.56 -2.84
C PHE A 144 7.13 22.99 -2.32
N GLU A 145 7.14 23.95 -1.41
CA GLU A 145 8.33 24.48 -0.76
C GLU A 145 7.99 24.88 0.68
N THR A 146 8.90 24.58 1.60
CA THR A 146 8.82 25.02 3.00
C THR A 146 10.23 25.40 3.44
N ASP A 147 10.47 26.70 3.55
CA ASP A 147 11.73 27.34 3.94
C ASP A 147 11.44 28.36 5.07
N MET A 148 12.46 28.82 5.79
CA MET A 148 12.36 29.74 6.93
C MET A 148 11.57 31.02 6.61
N HIS A 149 11.60 31.47 5.37
CA HIS A 149 11.00 32.72 4.91
C HIS A 149 9.87 32.52 3.88
N LYS A 150 9.55 31.27 3.51
CA LYS A 150 8.65 30.99 2.39
C LYS A 150 7.93 29.65 2.57
N THR A 151 6.66 29.64 2.23
CA THR A 151 5.88 28.42 2.09
C THR A 151 5.01 28.54 0.85
N ARG A 152 5.08 27.58 -0.07
CA ARG A 152 4.21 27.51 -1.26
C ARG A 152 3.81 26.07 -1.56
N TYR A 153 2.68 25.91 -2.23
CA TYR A 153 2.33 24.71 -2.97
C TYR A 153 1.58 25.13 -4.24
N GLU A 154 1.69 24.32 -5.28
CA GLU A 154 1.02 24.52 -6.56
C GLU A 154 0.61 23.16 -7.12
N ILE A 155 -0.61 23.07 -7.62
CA ILE A 155 -1.15 21.86 -8.24
C ILE A 155 -1.53 22.23 -9.66
N THR A 156 -1.09 21.44 -10.62
CA THR A 156 -1.40 21.62 -12.04
C THR A 156 -2.31 20.50 -12.53
N SER A 157 -3.30 20.88 -13.33
CA SER A 157 -4.23 19.96 -13.98
C SER A 157 -4.80 20.64 -15.22
N GLU A 158 -4.74 19.97 -16.38
CA GLU A 158 -5.32 20.44 -17.64
C GLU A 158 -6.84 20.65 -17.53
N SER A 159 -7.52 19.77 -16.80
CA SER A 159 -8.96 19.83 -16.55
C SER A 159 -9.33 20.77 -15.38
N GLY A 160 -8.33 21.37 -14.72
CA GLY A 160 -8.55 22.33 -13.64
C GLY A 160 -9.26 23.60 -14.12
N ALA A 161 -10.21 24.11 -13.33
CA ALA A 161 -10.93 25.34 -13.68
C ALA A 161 -10.00 26.56 -13.86
N TRP A 162 -8.85 26.56 -13.17
CA TRP A 162 -7.79 27.57 -13.26
C TRP A 162 -6.98 27.48 -14.57
N ALA A 163 -7.03 26.36 -15.30
CA ALA A 163 -6.27 26.16 -16.53
C ALA A 163 -6.91 26.81 -17.77
N SER A 164 -8.07 27.46 -17.61
CA SER A 164 -8.83 28.05 -18.72
C SER A 164 -8.06 29.09 -19.54
N GLY A 165 -7.10 29.80 -18.94
CA GLY A 165 -6.25 30.78 -19.63
C GLY A 165 -4.85 30.28 -19.99
N LEU A 166 -4.50 29.02 -19.69
CA LEU A 166 -3.16 28.50 -19.92
C LEU A 166 -2.91 28.22 -21.41
N HIS A 167 -1.70 28.56 -21.87
CA HIS A 167 -1.21 28.19 -23.18
C HIS A 167 -0.50 26.83 -23.06
N MET A 168 -1.04 25.83 -23.74
CA MET A 168 -0.57 24.44 -23.67
C MET A 168 -0.07 24.02 -25.06
N ASP A 169 0.97 23.18 -25.11
CA ASP A 169 1.55 22.65 -26.35
C ASP A 169 0.54 21.77 -27.10
N GLY A 170 -0.32 22.40 -27.93
CA GLY A 170 -1.32 21.70 -28.74
C GLY A 170 -2.75 22.27 -28.79
N GLN A 171 -3.00 23.44 -28.19
CA GLN A 171 -4.29 24.16 -28.03
C GLN A 171 -5.06 23.82 -26.75
N ASN A 172 -5.59 24.88 -26.13
CA ASN A 172 -6.51 24.82 -24.99
C ASN A 172 -7.90 24.39 -25.50
N THR A 173 -8.33 23.16 -25.20
CA THR A 173 -9.56 22.55 -25.76
C THR A 173 -10.85 23.21 -25.28
N GLY A 174 -10.80 23.99 -24.19
CA GLY A 174 -11.96 24.65 -23.59
C GLY A 174 -12.88 23.74 -22.76
N HIS A 175 -12.83 22.42 -22.94
CA HIS A 175 -13.71 21.45 -22.29
C HIS A 175 -13.18 21.05 -20.91
N ARG A 176 -13.74 21.64 -19.85
CA ARG A 176 -13.38 21.36 -18.47
C ARG A 176 -14.54 21.56 -17.51
N PRO A 177 -14.59 20.84 -16.39
CA PRO A 177 -15.59 21.09 -15.37
C PRO A 177 -15.37 22.46 -14.71
N ALA A 178 -16.47 23.13 -14.34
CA ALA A 178 -16.41 24.26 -13.41
C ALA A 178 -16.08 23.76 -11.99
N VAL A 179 -15.83 24.69 -11.06
CA VAL A 179 -15.67 24.36 -9.65
C VAL A 179 -16.93 23.60 -9.16
N LYS A 180 -16.74 22.40 -8.59
CA LYS A 180 -17.80 21.45 -8.20
C LYS A 180 -18.68 20.93 -9.35
N GLY A 181 -18.22 21.03 -10.59
CA GLY A 181 -18.94 20.58 -11.80
C GLY A 181 -18.49 19.23 -12.38
N GLY A 182 -17.58 18.51 -11.69
CA GLY A 182 -17.00 17.26 -12.19
C GLY A 182 -17.83 16.00 -11.95
N TYR A 183 -19.06 16.12 -11.43
CA TYR A 183 -19.87 14.94 -11.12
C TYR A 183 -20.53 14.39 -12.38
N ALA A 184 -19.95 13.31 -12.91
CA ALA A 184 -20.45 12.53 -14.05
C ALA A 184 -20.80 13.33 -15.34
N PRO A 185 -20.00 14.33 -15.77
CA PRO A 185 -20.14 14.88 -17.11
C PRO A 185 -19.71 13.85 -18.16
N VAL A 186 -20.21 13.97 -19.40
CA VAL A 186 -19.73 13.16 -20.52
C VAL A 186 -18.43 13.71 -21.09
N ALA A 187 -17.68 12.86 -21.79
CA ALA A 187 -16.59 13.31 -22.65
C ALA A 187 -17.08 14.38 -23.64
N PRO A 188 -16.28 15.43 -23.95
CA PRO A 188 -14.85 15.58 -23.63
C PRO A 188 -14.55 16.31 -22.30
N ILE A 189 -15.55 16.62 -21.45
CA ILE A 189 -15.32 17.25 -20.14
C ILE A 189 -14.71 16.26 -19.15
N ASP A 190 -15.18 15.01 -19.19
CA ASP A 190 -14.51 13.87 -18.59
C ASP A 190 -13.49 13.32 -19.59
N CYS A 191 -12.21 13.56 -19.34
CA CYS A 191 -11.10 13.25 -20.23
C CYS A 191 -10.15 12.19 -19.66
N GLY A 192 -10.64 11.37 -18.73
CA GLY A 192 -9.87 10.30 -18.07
C GLY A 192 -9.10 9.39 -19.01
#